data_AF-A0A7J2JXT1-F1
#
_entry.id   AF-A0A7J2JXT1-F1
#
_cell.length_a   1.000
_cell.length_b   1.000
_cell.length_c   1.000
_cell.angle_alpha   90.00
_cell.angle_beta   90.00
_cell.angle_gamma   90.00
#
_symmetry.space_group_name_H-M   'P 1'
#
loop_
_entity.id
_entity.type
_entity.pdbx_description
1 polymer ?
#
loop_
_entity_poly.entity_id
_entity_poly.type
_entity_poly.pdbx_seq_one_letter_code
_entity_poly.pdbx_strand_id
1 'polypeptide(L)'
;MSVKPELREACGRLVEALSEKGELLLEEAAGLSGLSEGELASAVAVLEALGLAEVEEDVLRWLGPEVRGRVIIVRGKVDYVLQNPFEVRVFGQEELKATARP
;
A
#
# COMPACT_ATOMS: atom_id res chain seq x y z
N MET A 1 -13.86 17.61 -7.87
CA MET A 1 -13.16 17.87 -9.15
C MET A 1 -13.23 16.58 -9.96
N SER A 2 -13.79 16.61 -11.16
CA SER A 2 -13.80 15.43 -12.05
C SER A 2 -12.41 15.24 -12.63
N VAL A 3 -11.78 14.11 -12.34
CA VAL A 3 -10.51 13.71 -12.96
C VAL A 3 -10.75 13.52 -14.46
N LYS A 4 -9.84 14.02 -15.30
CA LYS A 4 -9.92 13.80 -16.75
C LYS A 4 -9.96 12.28 -17.03
N PRO A 5 -10.84 11.79 -17.90
CA PRO A 5 -10.98 10.34 -18.18
C PRO A 5 -9.65 9.70 -18.58
N GLU A 6 -8.89 10.40 -19.41
CA GLU A 6 -7.57 9.99 -19.93
C GLU A 6 -6.55 9.74 -18.80
N LEU A 7 -6.54 10.60 -17.78
CA LEU A 7 -5.64 10.47 -16.64
C LEU A 7 -6.01 9.26 -15.77
N ARG A 8 -7.31 9.00 -15.61
CA ARG A 8 -7.79 7.84 -14.86
C ARG A 8 -7.36 6.53 -15.54
N GLU A 9 -7.48 6.47 -16.87
CA GLU A 9 -7.04 5.31 -17.64
C GLU A 9 -5.52 5.11 -17.58
N ALA A 10 -4.75 6.20 -17.66
CA ALA A 10 -3.30 6.15 -17.56
C ALA A 10 -2.82 5.66 -16.19
N CYS A 11 -3.42 6.14 -15.09
CA CYS A 11 -3.16 5.62 -13.75
C CYS A 11 -3.58 4.14 -13.62
N GLY A 12 -4.67 3.74 -14.27
CA GLY A 12 -5.10 2.34 -14.31
C GLY A 12 -4.03 1.42 -14.92
N ARG A 13 -3.50 1.81 -16.09
CA ARG A 13 -2.40 1.09 -16.74
C ARG A 13 -1.14 1.03 -15.89
N LEU A 14 -0.79 2.11 -15.19
CA LEU A 14 0.34 2.11 -14.27
C LEU A 14 0.18 1.04 -13.19
N VAL A 15 -0.97 1.02 -12.51
CA VAL A 15 -1.25 0.06 -11.43
C VAL A 15 -1.29 -1.37 -11.96
N GLU A 16 -1.91 -1.61 -13.12
CA GLU A 16 -1.97 -2.93 -13.76
C GLU A 16 -0.55 -3.44 -14.08
N ALA A 17 0.23 -2.66 -14.82
CA ALA A 17 1.60 -3.02 -15.19
C ALA A 17 2.50 -3.25 -13.98
N LEU A 18 2.40 -2.39 -12.96
CA LEU A 18 3.18 -2.51 -11.73
C LEU A 18 2.75 -3.75 -10.92
N SER A 19 1.45 -4.05 -10.88
CA SER A 19 0.92 -5.21 -10.16
C SER A 19 1.28 -6.55 -10.81
N GLU A 20 1.38 -6.59 -12.14
CA GLU A 20 1.75 -7.79 -12.89
C GLU A 20 3.26 -8.06 -12.83
N LYS A 21 4.08 -7.01 -12.92
CA LYS A 21 5.54 -7.14 -12.97
C LYS A 21 6.21 -7.12 -11.60
N GLY A 22 5.55 -6.58 -10.58
CA GLY A 22 6.08 -6.44 -9.23
C GLY A 22 7.09 -5.31 -9.08
N GLU A 23 7.98 -5.10 -10.05
CA GLU A 23 8.99 -4.04 -10.06
C GLU A 23 9.09 -3.44 -11.47
N LEU A 24 9.28 -2.12 -11.54
CA LEU A 24 9.41 -1.36 -12.78
C LEU A 24 10.45 -0.25 -12.59
N LEU A 25 11.25 0.01 -13.63
CA LEU A 25 11.99 1.27 -13.67
C LEU A 25 11.01 2.43 -13.88
N LEU A 26 11.30 3.60 -13.32
CA LEU A 26 10.43 4.78 -13.51
C LEU A 26 10.24 5.15 -14.99
N GLU A 27 11.28 5.00 -15.82
CA GLU A 27 11.18 5.21 -17.26
C GLU A 27 10.25 4.20 -17.94
N GLU A 28 10.30 2.93 -17.52
CA GLU A 28 9.40 1.89 -18.02
C GLU A 28 7.96 2.14 -17.58
N ALA A 29 7.75 2.57 -16.33
CA ALA A 29 6.45 2.95 -15.80
C ALA A 29 5.85 4.14 -16.57
N ALA A 30 6.66 5.13 -16.94
CA ALA A 30 6.25 6.24 -17.81
C ALA A 30 5.79 5.73 -19.19
N GLY A 31 6.59 4.87 -19.82
CA GLY A 31 6.30 4.30 -21.13
C GLY A 31 5.03 3.45 -21.18
N LEU A 32 4.79 2.65 -20.14
CA LEU A 32 3.62 1.75 -20.06
C LEU A 32 2.32 2.48 -19.69
N SER A 33 2.41 3.49 -18.81
CA SER A 33 1.23 4.25 -18.38
C SER A 33 0.81 5.34 -19.38
N GLY A 34 1.78 5.93 -20.08
CA GLY A 34 1.61 7.12 -20.92
C GLY A 34 1.46 8.41 -20.11
N LEU A 35 1.81 8.39 -18.82
CA LEU A 35 1.80 9.57 -17.96
C LEU A 35 3.00 10.47 -18.29
N SER A 36 2.78 11.79 -18.25
CA SER A 36 3.90 12.73 -18.25
C SER A 36 4.70 12.63 -16.94
N GLU A 37 5.94 13.12 -16.95
CA GLU A 37 6.84 13.06 -15.79
C GLU A 37 6.19 13.59 -14.49
N GLY A 38 5.52 14.74 -14.57
CA GLY A 38 4.83 15.32 -13.40
C GLY A 38 3.60 14.54 -12.94
N GLU A 39 2.86 13.92 -13.87
CA GLU A 39 1.72 13.07 -13.54
C GLU A 39 2.16 11.74 -12.93
N LEU A 40 3.24 11.14 -13.46
CA LEU A 40 3.84 9.93 -12.93
C LEU A 40 4.36 10.18 -11.51
N ALA A 41 5.13 11.24 -11.30
CA ALA A 41 5.63 11.61 -9.97
C ALA A 41 4.48 11.79 -8.97
N SER A 42 3.39 12.43 -9.39
CA SER A 42 2.20 12.60 -8.56
C SER A 42 1.50 11.27 -8.25
N ALA A 43 1.37 10.38 -9.25
CA ALA A 43 0.77 9.07 -9.08
C ALA A 43 1.60 8.17 -8.17
N VAL A 44 2.93 8.17 -8.34
CA VAL A 44 3.88 7.44 -7.48
C VAL A 44 3.80 7.94 -6.05
N ALA A 45 3.84 9.25 -5.81
CA ALA A 45 3.71 9.82 -4.48
C ALA A 45 2.40 9.40 -3.78
N VAL A 46 1.30 9.28 -4.53
CA VAL A 46 0.03 8.76 -4.01
C VAL A 46 0.14 7.27 -3.66
N LEU A 47 0.75 6.45 -4.51
CA LEU A 47 0.94 5.02 -4.24
C LEU A 47 1.83 4.79 -3.02
N GLU A 48 2.90 5.57 -2.86
CA GLU A 48 3.77 5.54 -1.68
C GLU A 48 3.03 5.99 -0.41
N ALA A 49 2.26 7.09 -0.48
CA ALA A 49 1.47 7.56 0.65
C ALA A 49 0.39 6.55 1.10
N LEU A 50 -0.11 5.73 0.18
CA LEU A 50 -1.02 4.63 0.46
C LEU A 50 -0.32 3.34 0.91
N GLY A 51 1.02 3.31 0.89
CA GLY A 51 1.83 2.13 1.22
C GLY A 51 1.71 0.99 0.21
N LEU A 52 1.26 1.30 -1.01
CA LEU A 52 1.07 0.31 -2.09
C LEU A 52 2.32 0.13 -2.95
N ALA A 53 3.25 1.10 -2.90
CA ALA A 53 4.52 1.06 -3.61
C ALA A 53 5.64 1.72 -2.79
N GLU A 54 6.89 1.42 -3.14
CA GLU A 54 8.09 2.15 -2.70
C GLU A 54 8.97 2.47 -3.92
N VAL A 55 9.75 3.55 -3.86
CA VAL A 55 10.79 3.84 -4.84
C VAL A 55 12.17 3.76 -4.19
N GLU A 56 13.04 2.93 -4.74
CA GLU A 56 14.47 2.87 -4.39
C GLU A 56 15.31 2.84 -5.68
N GLU A 57 16.33 3.69 -5.78
CA GLU A 57 17.27 3.73 -6.91
C GLU A 57 16.58 3.71 -8.30
N ASP A 58 15.56 4.56 -8.48
CA ASP A 58 14.73 4.66 -9.70
C ASP A 58 13.90 3.41 -10.05
N VAL A 59 13.81 2.45 -9.12
CA VAL A 59 12.94 1.28 -9.21
C VAL A 59 11.68 1.51 -8.39
N LEU A 60 10.53 1.53 -9.06
CA LEU A 60 9.21 1.52 -8.47
C LEU A 60 8.79 0.07 -8.18
N ARG A 61 8.63 -0.26 -6.91
CA ARG A 61 8.29 -1.60 -6.44
C ARG A 61 6.87 -1.66 -5.91
N TRP A 62 6.13 -2.67 -6.35
CA TRP A 62 4.78 -2.97 -5.90
C TRP A 62 4.81 -3.68 -4.55
N LEU A 63 4.19 -3.07 -3.55
CA LEU A 63 3.97 -3.69 -2.25
C LEU A 63 2.61 -4.40 -2.18
N GLY A 64 1.72 -4.10 -3.13
CA GLY A 64 0.37 -4.66 -3.20
C GLY A 64 -0.65 -3.94 -2.32
N PRO A 65 -1.96 -4.19 -2.53
CA PRO A 65 -3.02 -3.81 -1.60
C PRO A 65 -3.04 -4.69 -0.35
N GLU A 66 -2.03 -5.55 -0.16
CA GLU A 66 -1.89 -6.30 1.07
C GLU A 66 -1.63 -5.31 2.20
N VAL A 67 -2.59 -5.27 3.14
CA VAL A 67 -2.36 -4.66 4.44
C VAL A 67 -1.12 -5.35 5.00
N ARG A 68 0.06 -4.71 4.89
CA ARG A 68 1.25 -5.10 5.64
C ARG A 68 0.89 -4.87 7.11
N GLY A 69 0.27 -5.90 7.67
CA GLY A 69 -0.23 -5.89 9.04
C GLY A 69 0.96 -5.68 9.94
N ARG A 70 1.04 -4.52 10.59
CA ARG A 70 1.88 -4.39 11.78
C ARG A 70 1.53 -5.56 12.68
N VAL A 71 2.51 -6.41 12.97
CA VAL A 71 2.28 -7.51 13.91
C VAL A 71 2.19 -6.88 15.29
N ILE A 72 0.97 -6.79 15.82
CA ILE A 72 0.73 -6.36 17.19
C ILE A 72 0.80 -7.60 18.07
N ILE A 73 1.86 -7.68 18.87
CA ILE A 73 2.01 -8.73 19.87
C ILE A 73 1.33 -8.24 21.15
N VAL A 74 0.24 -8.90 21.53
CA VAL A 74 -0.44 -8.67 22.81
C VAL A 74 0.02 -9.74 23.81
N ARG A 75 0.49 -9.32 24.99
CA ARG A 75 0.92 -10.21 26.07
C ARG A 75 0.08 -9.98 27.32
N GLY A 76 -0.44 -11.07 27.88
CA GLY A 76 -1.26 -11.10 29.08
C GLY A 76 -2.23 -12.28 29.08
N LYS A 77 -3.07 -12.37 30.12
CA LYS A 77 -4.16 -13.35 30.17
C LYS A 77 -5.35 -12.84 29.35
N VAL A 78 -5.66 -13.53 28.25
CA VAL A 78 -6.72 -13.16 27.31
C VAL A 78 -7.99 -13.92 27.65
N ASP A 79 -9.11 -13.20 27.75
CA ASP A 79 -10.43 -13.79 27.94
C ASP A 79 -11.06 -14.19 26.61
N TYR A 80 -11.10 -13.25 25.65
CA TYR A 80 -11.63 -13.49 24.31
C TYR A 80 -11.12 -12.48 23.28
N VAL A 81 -11.25 -12.86 22.01
CA VAL A 81 -10.84 -12.09 20.84
C VAL A 81 -12.02 -11.96 19.89
N LEU A 82 -12.28 -10.73 19.41
CA LEU A 82 -13.22 -10.47 18.32
C LEU A 82 -12.43 -9.99 17.11
N GLN A 83 -12.64 -10.65 15.97
CA GLN A 83 -12.00 -10.32 14.70
C GLN A 83 -13.05 -10.09 13.62
N ASN A 84 -12.87 -9.02 12.85
CA ASN A 84 -13.50 -8.82 11.54
C ASN A 84 -12.40 -8.44 10.52
N PRO A 85 -12.73 -8.28 9.22
CA PRO A 85 -11.72 -7.95 8.20
C PRO A 85 -10.96 -6.64 8.39
N PHE A 86 -11.40 -5.75 9.27
CA PHE A 86 -10.86 -4.40 9.46
C PHE A 86 -10.38 -4.11 10.89
N GLU A 87 -10.80 -4.92 11.87
CA GLU A 87 -10.56 -4.67 13.30
C GLU A 87 -10.31 -5.98 14.07
N VAL A 88 -9.37 -5.93 15.02
CA VAL A 88 -9.17 -6.95 16.05
C VAL A 88 -9.30 -6.30 17.43
N ARG A 89 -10.21 -6.82 18.26
CA ARG A 89 -10.40 -6.39 19.65
C ARG A 89 -10.00 -7.53 20.59
N VAL A 90 -9.08 -7.25 21.52
CA VAL A 90 -8.57 -8.21 22.50
C VAL A 90 -8.96 -7.75 23.90
N PHE A 91 -9.53 -8.66 24.70
CA PHE A 91 -9.94 -8.40 26.08
C PHE A 91 -9.18 -9.30 27.05
N GLY A 92 -8.76 -8.76 28.18
CA GLY A 92 -8.05 -9.50 29.23
C GLY A 92 -8.51 -9.11 30.63
N GLN A 93 -8.35 -10.03 31.57
CA GLN A 93 -8.70 -9.85 33.00
C GLN A 93 -7.75 -8.87 33.69
N GLU A 94 -6.53 -8.77 33.16
CA GLU A 94 -5.47 -7.88 33.62
C GLU A 94 -5.05 -6.94 32.49
N GLU A 95 -4.29 -5.91 32.83
CA GLU A 95 -3.80 -4.94 31.87
C GLU A 95 -2.95 -5.60 30.78
N LEU A 96 -3.37 -5.46 29.51
CA LEU A 96 -2.71 -6.03 28.35
C LEU A 96 -1.59 -5.12 27.85
N LYS A 97 -0.44 -5.69 27.56
CA LYS A 97 0.68 -4.97 26.92
C LYS A 97 0.70 -5.28 25.44
N ALA A 98 0.69 -4.23 24.61
CA ALA A 98 0.78 -4.34 23.15
C ALA A 98 2.09 -3.76 22.63
N THR A 99 2.68 -4.40 21.62
CA THR A 99 3.86 -3.88 20.91
C THR A 99 3.69 -4.12 19.41
N ALA A 100 3.85 -3.07 18.61
CA ALA A 100 3.83 -3.16 17.15
C ALA A 100 5.24 -3.47 16.63
N ARG A 101 5.36 -4.45 15.72
CA ARG A 101 6.57 -4.69 14.94
C ARG A 101 6.40 -4.19 13.50
N PRO A 102 7.46 -3.61 12.90
CA PRO A 102 7.52 -3.34 11.47
C PRO A 102 7.52 -4.64 10.66
#